data_AF-A0A7C7YVV6-F1
#
_entry.id   AF-A0A7C7YVV6-F1
#
_cell.length_a   1.000
_cell.length_b   1.000
_cell.length_c   1.000
_cell.angle_alpha   90.00
_cell.angle_beta   90.00
_cell.angle_gamma   90.00
#
_symmetry.space_group_name_H-M   'P 1'
#
loop_
_entity.id
_entity.type
_entity.pdbx_description
1 polymer ?
#
loop_
_entity_poly.entity_id
_entity_poly.type
_entity_poly.pdbx_seq_one_letter_code
_entity_poly.pdbx_strand_id
1 'polypeptide(L)'
;MKSFALALSLVLGLFLCDASAQRSAQIGLGYSPHSAGAGLQISFGSHSRRRGRRAGFGCSVSRSSYAARRVYVPGRYQMCSVRVWVPGSVIQEWIPARYETRYDSCGLPQSYLVRAGFYTTRQNPGHYETRSERRWVAAHWNSR
;
A
#
# COMPACT_ATOMS: atom_id res chain seq x y z
N MET A 1 11.27 37.64 1.08
CA MET A 1 9.80 37.65 1.25
C MET A 1 9.33 36.24 0.91
N LYS A 2 9.19 35.33 1.88
CA LYS A 2 7.91 34.88 2.49
C LYS A 2 6.86 34.64 1.39
N SER A 3 6.38 33.42 1.10
CA SER A 3 5.76 32.48 2.04
C SER A 3 5.60 31.07 1.46
N PHE A 4 5.98 30.05 2.25
CA PHE A 4 5.48 28.67 2.11
C PHE A 4 4.15 28.57 2.87
N ALA A 5 3.09 28.08 2.23
CA ALA A 5 1.83 27.76 2.89
C ALA A 5 1.65 26.24 2.91
N LEU A 6 1.85 25.66 4.09
CA LEU A 6 1.45 24.31 4.48
C LEU A 6 -0.07 24.30 4.70
N ALA A 7 -0.76 23.31 4.15
CA ALA A 7 -2.09 22.92 4.60
C ALA A 7 -2.15 21.38 4.65
N LEU A 8 -1.72 20.86 5.80
CA LEU A 8 -1.93 19.50 6.26
C LEU A 8 -3.25 19.52 7.04
N SER A 9 -4.28 18.77 6.64
CA SER A 9 -5.43 18.47 7.50
C SER A 9 -5.75 16.97 7.46
N LEU A 10 -6.18 16.48 8.62
CA LEU A 10 -6.07 15.14 9.15
C LEU A 10 -7.45 14.78 9.71
N VAL A 11 -8.08 13.70 9.25
CA VAL A 11 -9.22 12.97 9.89
C VAL A 11 -9.24 11.58 9.21
N LEU A 12 -8.94 10.40 9.77
CA LEU A 12 -9.22 9.69 11.04
C LEU A 12 -10.67 9.18 11.20
N GLY A 13 -10.84 7.85 11.16
CA GLY A 13 -12.08 7.10 11.44
C GLY A 13 -12.64 6.42 10.16
N LEU A 14 -12.94 5.13 10.10
CA LEU A 14 -13.59 4.28 11.10
C LEU A 14 -13.17 2.81 10.90
N PHE A 15 -12.71 2.19 11.99
CA PHE A 15 -12.78 0.75 12.20
C PHE A 15 -14.23 0.40 12.57
N LEU A 16 -14.84 -0.56 11.88
CA LEU A 16 -16.10 -1.18 12.29
C LEU A 16 -15.94 -2.70 12.29
N CYS A 17 -16.32 -3.24 13.44
CA CYS A 17 -16.24 -4.63 13.88
C CYS A 17 -17.31 -5.51 13.20
N ASP A 18 -16.88 -6.74 12.94
CA ASP A 18 -17.46 -8.03 13.34
C ASP A 18 -18.91 -8.45 13.03
N ALA A 19 -19.00 -9.77 12.78
CA ALA A 19 -20.13 -10.69 12.94
C ALA A 19 -21.43 -10.46 12.13
N SER A 20 -21.73 -11.40 11.23
CA SER A 20 -22.57 -12.56 11.60
C SER A 20 -23.03 -13.35 10.36
N ALA A 21 -23.00 -14.67 10.52
CA ALA A 21 -23.57 -15.63 9.61
C ALA A 21 -25.11 -15.58 9.64
N GLN A 22 -25.76 -15.61 8.48
CA GLN A 22 -27.13 -16.14 8.36
C GLN A 22 -27.28 -16.98 7.10
N ARG A 23 -27.46 -18.29 7.35
CA ARG A 23 -28.09 -19.23 6.42
C ARG A 23 -29.54 -18.79 6.20
N SER A 24 -29.96 -18.76 4.94
CA SER A 24 -31.37 -18.95 4.59
C SER A 24 -31.44 -19.79 3.31
N ALA A 25 -32.00 -20.98 3.47
CA ALA A 25 -32.40 -21.83 2.36
C ALA A 25 -33.71 -21.29 1.79
N GLN A 26 -33.82 -21.18 0.48
CA GLN A 26 -35.12 -21.19 -0.21
C GLN A 26 -35.05 -22.09 -1.44
N ILE A 27 -36.13 -22.85 -1.60
CA ILE A 27 -36.40 -23.94 -2.54
C ILE A 27 -37.54 -23.46 -3.48
N GLY A 28 -37.46 -23.78 -4.77
CA GLY A 28 -38.59 -23.77 -5.74
C GLY A 28 -38.15 -23.30 -7.13
N LEU A 29 -38.00 -24.17 -8.16
CA LEU A 29 -38.97 -24.88 -9.03
C LEU A 29 -39.69 -24.00 -10.08
N GLY A 30 -39.32 -24.19 -11.36
CA GLY A 30 -40.05 -23.70 -12.54
C GLY A 30 -39.42 -24.17 -13.86
N TYR A 31 -40.23 -24.58 -14.84
CA TYR A 31 -39.97 -25.57 -15.91
C TYR A 31 -39.81 -24.97 -17.34
N SER A 32 -39.17 -25.73 -18.25
CA SER A 32 -38.85 -25.49 -19.69
C SER A 32 -40.06 -25.26 -20.63
N PRO A 33 -39.90 -24.64 -21.82
CA PRO A 33 -39.55 -25.34 -23.09
C PRO A 33 -38.65 -24.46 -24.01
N HIS A 34 -37.67 -24.96 -24.78
CA HIS A 34 -37.88 -25.55 -26.10
C HIS A 34 -36.61 -26.31 -26.53
N SER A 35 -36.84 -27.58 -26.81
CA SER A 35 -35.94 -28.54 -27.45
C SER A 35 -35.81 -28.24 -28.95
N ALA A 36 -34.58 -27.99 -29.41
CA ALA A 36 -34.20 -28.15 -30.81
C ALA A 36 -33.01 -29.13 -30.85
N GLY A 37 -33.32 -30.41 -30.98
CA GLY A 37 -32.33 -31.47 -31.04
C GLY A 37 -33.01 -32.80 -31.28
N ALA A 38 -33.15 -33.16 -32.55
CA ALA A 38 -33.63 -34.46 -33.00
C ALA A 38 -32.61 -35.54 -32.60
N GLY A 39 -32.89 -36.24 -31.51
CA GLY A 39 -32.16 -37.43 -31.10
C GLY A 39 -32.93 -38.68 -31.52
N LEU A 40 -32.28 -39.57 -32.28
CA LEU A 40 -32.77 -40.90 -32.58
C LEU A 40 -32.82 -41.72 -31.27
N GLN A 41 -34.01 -42.06 -30.78
CA GLN A 41 -34.17 -42.90 -29.59
C GLN A 41 -34.46 -44.34 -30.01
N ILE A 42 -33.49 -45.25 -29.81
CA ILE A 42 -33.73 -46.69 -29.89
C ILE A 42 -34.10 -47.16 -28.48
N SER A 43 -35.39 -47.36 -28.23
CA SER A 43 -35.89 -47.93 -26.98
C SER A 43 -36.00 -49.44 -27.11
N PHE A 44 -35.19 -50.18 -26.35
CA PHE A 44 -35.47 -51.58 -26.02
C PHE A 44 -36.14 -51.61 -24.65
N GLY A 45 -37.45 -51.83 -24.67
CA GLY A 45 -38.21 -52.09 -23.45
C GLY A 45 -37.90 -53.47 -22.91
N SER A 46 -37.43 -53.56 -21.68
CA SER A 46 -37.72 -54.71 -20.83
C SER A 46 -37.98 -54.23 -19.41
N HIS A 47 -39.17 -54.56 -18.91
CA HIS A 47 -39.55 -54.37 -17.53
C HIS A 47 -38.84 -55.42 -16.67
N SER A 48 -38.14 -55.01 -15.62
CA SER A 48 -38.36 -55.57 -14.28
C SER A 48 -37.54 -54.85 -13.22
N ARG A 49 -38.21 -54.68 -12.09
CA ARG A 49 -37.79 -54.00 -10.86
C ARG A 49 -36.51 -54.61 -10.30
N ARG A 50 -35.45 -53.82 -10.10
CA ARG A 50 -34.44 -54.06 -9.06
C ARG A 50 -33.94 -52.76 -8.46
N ARG A 51 -34.09 -52.65 -7.13
CA ARG A 51 -33.39 -51.70 -6.27
C ARG A 51 -31.90 -51.79 -6.59
N GLY A 52 -31.35 -50.72 -7.15
CA GLY A 52 -29.93 -50.60 -7.43
C GLY A 52 -29.48 -49.21 -7.01
N ARG A 53 -28.64 -49.15 -5.98
CA ARG A 53 -27.85 -47.98 -5.61
C ARG A 53 -27.31 -47.36 -6.89
N ARG A 54 -27.74 -46.14 -7.24
CA ARG A 54 -27.08 -45.37 -8.28
C ARG A 54 -25.73 -44.94 -7.72
N ALA A 55 -24.74 -45.83 -7.81
CA ALA A 55 -23.36 -45.42 -7.96
C ALA A 55 -23.26 -44.73 -9.32
N GLY A 56 -23.77 -43.50 -9.37
CA GLY A 56 -23.45 -42.60 -10.47
C GLY A 56 -21.97 -42.32 -10.33
N PHE A 57 -21.16 -42.91 -11.21
CA PHE A 57 -19.90 -42.30 -11.60
C PHE A 57 -20.24 -40.99 -12.33
N GLY A 58 -20.71 -40.01 -11.56
CA GLY A 58 -20.74 -38.63 -11.98
C GLY A 58 -19.30 -38.22 -12.09
N CYS A 59 -18.72 -38.39 -13.27
CA CYS A 59 -17.54 -37.66 -13.65
C CYS A 59 -17.99 -36.20 -13.71
N SER A 60 -18.02 -35.53 -12.56
CA SER A 60 -17.98 -34.08 -12.53
C SER A 60 -16.67 -33.75 -13.21
N VAL A 61 -16.75 -33.40 -14.49
CA VAL A 61 -15.72 -32.59 -15.11
C VAL A 61 -15.77 -31.30 -14.33
N SER A 62 -15.04 -31.28 -13.21
CA SER A 62 -14.65 -30.09 -12.50
C SER A 62 -14.16 -29.20 -13.61
N ARG A 63 -14.90 -28.12 -13.92
CA ARG A 63 -14.43 -27.09 -14.84
C ARG A 63 -13.04 -26.79 -14.32
N SER A 64 -12.04 -27.28 -15.06
CA SER A 64 -10.65 -27.14 -14.68
C SER A 64 -10.52 -25.68 -14.39
N SER A 65 -10.29 -25.35 -13.11
CA SER A 65 -9.71 -24.07 -12.76
C SER A 65 -8.64 -23.86 -13.80
N TYR A 66 -8.79 -22.84 -14.65
CA TYR A 66 -7.75 -22.49 -15.60
C TYR A 66 -6.48 -22.43 -14.76
N ALA A 67 -5.64 -23.46 -14.86
CA ALA A 67 -4.49 -23.57 -13.99
C ALA A 67 -3.65 -22.35 -14.37
N ALA A 68 -3.55 -21.40 -13.45
CA ALA A 68 -2.85 -20.14 -13.62
C ALA A 68 -1.54 -20.43 -14.36
N ARG A 69 -1.49 -20.11 -15.66
CA ARG A 69 -0.34 -20.46 -16.49
C ARG A 69 0.84 -19.72 -15.90
N ARG A 70 1.80 -20.46 -15.35
CA ARG A 70 3.03 -19.88 -14.82
C ARG A 70 3.82 -19.28 -15.98
N VAL A 71 4.12 -17.99 -15.89
CA VAL A 71 4.92 -17.25 -16.87
C VAL A 71 6.28 -16.99 -16.23
N TYR A 72 7.36 -17.36 -16.93
CA TYR A 72 8.71 -17.01 -16.52
C TYR A 72 8.95 -15.52 -16.74
N VAL A 73 9.34 -14.82 -15.69
CA VAL A 73 9.71 -13.40 -15.75
C VAL A 73 11.23 -13.30 -15.60
N PRO A 74 11.97 -12.82 -16.63
CA PRO A 74 13.41 -12.69 -16.54
C PRO A 74 13.80 -11.62 -15.50
N GLY A 75 14.99 -11.79 -14.94
CA GLY A 75 15.57 -10.82 -14.03
C GLY A 75 15.78 -9.48 -14.73
N ARG A 76 15.58 -8.40 -14.00
CA ARG A 76 15.73 -7.05 -14.54
C ARG A 76 16.18 -6.08 -13.46
N TYR A 77 16.81 -5.00 -13.90
CA TYR A 77 16.99 -3.85 -13.03
C TYR A 77 15.65 -3.13 -12.84
N GLN A 78 15.31 -2.86 -11.59
CA GLN A 78 14.14 -2.09 -11.21
C GLN A 78 14.58 -0.90 -10.35
N MET A 79 13.95 0.25 -10.57
CA MET A 79 14.10 1.40 -9.68
C MET A 79 13.29 1.13 -8.41
N CYS A 80 13.96 1.14 -7.27
CA CYS A 80 13.36 0.95 -5.96
C CYS A 80 13.59 2.20 -5.11
N SER A 81 12.57 2.61 -4.36
CA SER A 81 12.68 3.68 -3.37
C SER A 81 13.14 3.08 -2.04
N VAL A 82 14.33 3.45 -1.58
CA VAL A 82 14.92 2.99 -0.33
C VAL A 82 14.99 4.16 0.65
N ARG A 83 14.59 3.94 1.90
CA ARG A 83 14.78 4.92 2.97
C ARG A 83 16.17 4.76 3.54
N VAL A 84 16.96 5.82 3.48
CA VAL A 84 18.33 5.88 4.00
C VAL A 84 18.36 6.91 5.12
N TRP A 85 18.98 6.56 6.24
CA TRP A 85 19.23 7.51 7.32
C TRP A 85 20.35 8.45 6.93
N VAL A 86 20.08 9.75 6.92
CA VAL A 86 21.06 10.81 6.70
C VAL A 86 21.42 11.40 8.05
N PRO A 87 22.70 11.33 8.47
CA PRO A 87 23.13 11.90 9.73
C PRO A 87 22.92 13.42 9.72
N GLY A 88 22.60 13.96 10.89
CA GLY A 88 22.46 15.40 11.08
C GLY A 88 23.77 16.14 10.83
N SER A 89 23.68 17.37 10.34
CA SER A 89 24.84 18.23 10.15
C SER A 89 25.13 19.10 11.37
N VAL A 90 26.38 19.44 11.57
CA VAL A 90 26.80 20.45 12.55
C VAL A 90 27.13 21.72 11.79
N ILE A 91 26.53 22.84 12.21
CA ILE A 91 26.75 24.15 11.60
C ILE A 91 27.32 25.08 12.67
N GLN A 92 28.32 25.86 12.27
CA GLN A 92 28.85 26.94 13.08
C GLN A 92 28.28 28.27 12.55
N GLU A 93 27.66 29.04 13.43
CA GLU A 93 27.04 30.32 13.09
C GLU A 93 27.74 31.44 13.88
N TRP A 94 28.16 32.49 13.18
CA TRP A 94 28.70 33.68 13.84
C TRP A 94 27.56 34.54 14.38
N ILE A 95 27.54 34.74 15.70
CA ILE A 95 26.62 35.67 16.34
C ILE A 95 27.36 37.00 16.48
N PRO A 96 26.88 38.09 15.85
CA PRO A 96 27.55 39.38 15.92
C PRO A 96 27.53 39.95 17.33
N ALA A 97 28.48 40.85 17.61
CA ALA A 97 28.54 41.57 18.88
C ALA A 97 27.28 42.41 19.10
N ARG A 98 26.80 42.47 20.34
CA ARG A 98 25.66 43.29 20.73
C ARG A 98 26.16 44.55 21.42
N TYR A 99 25.76 45.69 20.87
CA TYR A 99 25.99 47.01 21.46
C TYR A 99 24.68 47.60 21.97
N GLU A 100 24.78 48.44 22.98
CA GLU A 100 23.68 49.24 23.51
C GLU A 100 24.11 50.69 23.57
N THR A 101 23.21 51.60 23.19
CA THR A 101 23.43 53.03 23.33
C THR A 101 22.93 53.48 24.69
N ARG A 102 23.80 54.09 25.48
CA ARG A 102 23.44 54.74 26.74
C ARG A 102 23.82 56.21 26.68
N TYR A 103 23.14 57.02 27.46
CA TYR A 103 23.41 58.45 27.55
C TYR A 103 24.20 58.74 28.82
N ASP A 104 25.24 59.56 28.70
CA ASP A 104 25.96 60.06 29.86
C ASP A 104 25.17 61.18 30.58
N SER A 105 25.74 61.71 31.67
CA SER A 105 25.13 62.81 32.44
C SER A 105 24.95 64.10 31.63
N CYS A 106 25.66 64.24 30.51
CA CYS A 106 25.57 65.38 29.61
C CYS A 106 24.58 65.13 28.45
N GLY A 107 23.96 63.94 28.40
CA GLY A 107 23.01 63.56 27.34
C GLY A 107 23.66 63.12 26.03
N LEU A 108 24.96 62.84 26.00
CA LEU A 108 25.63 62.36 24.79
C LEU A 108 25.47 60.83 24.66
N PRO A 109 25.11 60.31 23.47
CA PRO A 109 25.00 58.88 23.25
C PRO A 109 26.39 58.23 23.19
N GLN A 110 26.56 57.18 23.97
CA GLN A 110 27.76 56.36 24.00
C GLN A 110 27.38 54.90 23.73
N SER A 111 28.14 54.25 22.84
CA SER A 111 27.92 52.85 22.48
C SER A 111 28.74 51.95 23.39
N TYR A 112 28.05 51.12 24.17
CA TYR A 112 28.66 50.15 25.07
C TYR A 112 28.56 48.75 24.48
N LEU A 113 29.69 48.03 24.49
CA LEU A 113 29.71 46.62 24.16
C LEU A 113 29.03 45.83 25.29
N VAL A 114 27.86 45.28 25.04
CA VAL A 114 27.12 44.46 26.00
C VAL A 114 27.59 43.00 25.94
N ARG A 115 27.86 42.51 24.72
CA ARG A 115 28.32 41.15 24.49
C ARG A 115 29.19 41.09 23.26
N ALA A 116 30.38 40.52 23.39
CA ALA A 116 31.26 40.24 22.26
C ALA A 116 30.59 39.26 21.27
N GLY A 117 30.92 39.41 19.99
CA GLY A 117 30.52 38.44 18.98
C GLY A 117 31.21 37.11 19.27
N PHE A 118 30.52 36.00 18.98
CA PHE A 118 31.04 34.67 19.24
C PHE A 118 30.46 33.69 18.23
N TYR A 119 31.18 32.60 18.00
CA TYR A 119 30.64 31.48 17.25
C TYR A 119 29.77 30.61 18.14
N THR A 120 28.57 30.27 17.66
CA THR A 120 27.74 29.24 18.25
C THR A 120 27.73 28.01 17.36
N THR A 121 27.69 26.84 17.97
CA THR A 121 27.59 25.56 17.26
C THR A 121 26.19 25.01 17.45
N ARG A 122 25.51 24.71 16.34
CA ARG A 122 24.18 24.13 16.34
C ARG A 122 24.22 22.76 15.64
N GLN A 123 23.66 21.76 16.31
CA GLN A 123 23.47 20.43 15.73
C GLN A 123 22.08 20.35 15.11
N ASN A 124 22.03 20.06 13.82
CA ASN A 124 20.78 19.74 13.14
C ASN A 124 20.46 18.25 13.35
N PRO A 125 19.18 17.89 13.50
CA PRO A 125 18.80 16.49 13.61
C PRO A 125 19.08 15.75 12.29
N GLY A 126 19.39 14.46 12.40
CA GLY A 126 19.36 13.56 11.24
C GLY A 126 17.92 13.32 10.78
N HIS A 127 17.77 12.84 9.55
CA HIS A 127 16.46 12.53 8.99
C HIS A 127 16.55 11.35 8.02
N TYR A 128 15.41 10.72 7.75
CA TYR A 128 15.31 9.72 6.70
C TYR A 128 15.05 10.41 5.36
N GLU A 129 15.85 10.06 4.36
CA GLU A 129 15.68 10.48 2.97
C GLU A 129 15.30 9.26 2.12
N THR A 130 14.38 9.44 1.17
CA THR A 130 14.05 8.40 0.19
C THR A 130 14.92 8.58 -1.03
N ARG A 131 15.74 7.57 -1.36
CA ARG A 131 16.58 7.56 -2.55
C ARG A 131 16.10 6.52 -3.56
N SER A 132 16.20 6.87 -4.82
CA SER A 132 15.90 5.97 -5.93
C SER A 132 17.15 5.22 -6.32
N GLU A 133 17.19 3.91 -6.05
CA GLU A 133 18.30 3.03 -6.38
C GLU A 133 17.89 2.02 -7.44
N ARG A 134 18.80 1.71 -8.37
CA ARG A 134 18.60 0.66 -9.35
C ARG A 134 19.04 -0.68 -8.75
N ARG A 135 18.07 -1.53 -8.38
CA ARG A 135 18.33 -2.86 -7.80
C ARG A 135 18.05 -3.94 -8.83
N TRP A 136 18.92 -4.94 -8.89
CA TRP A 136 18.65 -6.16 -9.66
C TRP A 136 17.57 -6.98 -8.97
N VAL A 137 16.48 -7.25 -9.67
CA VAL A 137 15.42 -8.16 -9.23
C VAL A 137 15.63 -9.48 -9.94
N ALA A 138 15.82 -10.55 -9.18
CA ALA A 138 16.02 -11.88 -9.72
C ALA A 138 14.79 -12.35 -10.52
N ALA A 139 15.04 -13.25 -11.47
CA ALA A 139 13.99 -13.90 -12.23
C ALA A 139 13.05 -14.68 -11.30
N HIS A 140 11.78 -14.74 -11.64
CA HIS A 140 10.79 -15.51 -10.88
C HIS A 140 9.68 -16.03 -11.80
N TRP A 141 8.96 -17.04 -11.32
CA TRP A 141 7.75 -17.53 -11.97
C TRP A 141 6.54 -16.79 -11.42
N ASN A 142 5.73 -16.21 -12.31
CA ASN A 142 4.49 -15.54 -11.94
C ASN A 142 3.30 -16.42 -12.31
N SER A 143 2.43 -16.75 -11.35
CA SER A 143 1.12 -17.34 -11.60
C SER A 143 0.13 -16.21 -11.83
N ARG A 144 -0.29 -16.01 -13.10
CA ARG A 144 -1.35 -15.06 -13.45
C ARG A 144 -2.73 -15.53 -12.98
#